data_AF-A0A947YMK5-F1
#
_entry.id   AF-A0A947YMK5-F1
#
_cell.length_a   1.000
_cell.length_b   1.000
_cell.length_c   1.000
_cell.angle_alpha   90.00
_cell.angle_beta   90.00
_cell.angle_gamma   90.00
#
_symmetry.space_group_name_H-M   'P 1'
#
loop_
_entity.id
_entity.type
_entity.pdbx_description
1 polymer ?
#
loop_
_entity_poly.entity_id
_entity_poly.type
_entity_poly.pdbx_seq_one_letter_code
_entity_poly.pdbx_strand_id
1 'polypeptide(L)'
;MQKFDPKELKKLYIPPPDSHKGQNGRLMIIGGSHLFHAASIWALEVSSRIVDLVHYSSTPENNTIVMEVKKQFRDGIVIPREQIEEYIKEDDCVLIGPGMVR
;
A
#
# COMPACT_ATOMS: atom_id res chain seq x y z
N MET A 1 -21.75 -4.30 -20.52
CA MET A 1 -21.12 -4.33 -19.17
C MET A 1 -21.40 -5.71 -18.58
N GLN A 2 -20.36 -6.47 -18.22
CA GLN A 2 -20.57 -7.72 -17.49
C GLN A 2 -21.11 -7.40 -16.09
N LYS A 3 -22.12 -8.14 -15.62
CA LYS A 3 -22.61 -8.01 -14.25
C LYS A 3 -21.67 -8.77 -13.32
N PHE A 4 -21.30 -8.16 -12.20
CA PHE A 4 -20.53 -8.82 -11.15
C PHE A 4 -21.33 -10.00 -10.56
N ASP A 5 -20.70 -11.17 -10.45
CA ASP A 5 -21.22 -12.33 -9.72
C ASP A 5 -20.40 -12.50 -8.43
N PRO A 6 -21.01 -12.43 -7.23
CA PRO A 6 -20.32 -12.67 -5.96
C PRO A 6 -19.55 -13.99 -5.88
N LYS A 7 -19.89 -14.99 -6.69
CA LYS A 7 -19.14 -16.26 -6.77
C LYS A 7 -17.71 -16.07 -7.28
N GLU A 8 -17.43 -15.01 -8.04
CA GLU A 8 -16.08 -14.68 -8.52
C GLU A 8 -15.11 -14.43 -7.36
N LEU A 9 -15.59 -13.97 -6.19
CA LEU A 9 -14.75 -13.77 -5.01
C LEU A 9 -14.10 -15.07 -4.51
N LYS A 10 -14.72 -16.23 -4.77
CA LYS A 10 -14.14 -17.54 -4.41
C LYS A 10 -12.93 -17.92 -5.27
N LYS A 11 -12.67 -17.18 -6.34
CA LYS A 11 -11.50 -17.37 -7.21
C LYS A 11 -10.30 -16.53 -6.77
N LEU A 12 -10.47 -15.66 -5.77
CA LEU A 12 -9.36 -14.90 -5.20
C LEU A 12 -8.35 -15.85 -4.57
N TYR A 13 -7.08 -15.51 -4.71
CA TYR A 13 -5.99 -16.26 -4.11
C TYR A 13 -6.08 -16.21 -2.58
N ILE A 14 -5.81 -17.36 -1.94
CA ILE A 14 -5.68 -17.49 -0.49
C ILE A 14 -4.30 -18.09 -0.24
N PRO A 15 -3.44 -17.43 0.54
CA PRO A 15 -2.11 -17.95 0.87
C PRO A 15 -2.19 -19.33 1.53
N PRO A 16 -1.33 -20.28 1.16
CA PRO A 16 -1.28 -21.58 1.82
C PRO A 16 -0.74 -21.45 3.26
N PRO A 17 -0.98 -22.44 4.14
CA PRO A 17 -0.58 -22.36 5.55
C PRO A 17 0.93 -22.24 5.79
N ASP A 18 1.75 -22.66 4.83
CA ASP A 18 3.21 -22.58 4.82
C ASP A 18 3.74 -21.31 4.12
N SER A 19 2.84 -20.40 3.71
CA SER A 19 3.21 -19.11 3.15
C SER A 19 4.01 -18.26 4.13
N HIS A 20 5.05 -17.62 3.64
CA HIS A 20 5.90 -16.69 4.36
C HIS A 20 5.63 -15.24 3.94
N LYS A 21 6.13 -14.32 4.76
CA LYS A 21 5.99 -12.88 4.54
C LYS A 21 6.54 -12.48 3.17
N GLY A 22 5.70 -11.81 2.39
CA GLY A 22 5.99 -11.34 1.03
C GLY A 22 5.52 -12.30 -0.06
N GLN A 23 5.08 -13.51 0.27
CA GLN A 23 4.52 -14.45 -0.70
C GLN A 23 3.05 -14.17 -1.02
N ASN A 24 2.31 -13.48 -0.13
CA ASN A 24 0.98 -12.93 -0.43
C ASN A 24 1.05 -11.51 -1.01
N GLY A 25 2.15 -11.18 -1.67
CA GLY A 25 2.33 -9.94 -2.40
C GLY A 25 2.96 -8.80 -1.61
N ARG A 26 3.61 -7.93 -2.38
CA ARG A 26 4.29 -6.71 -1.97
C ARG A 26 3.77 -5.55 -2.79
N LEU A 27 3.35 -4.48 -2.13
CA LEU A 27 2.73 -3.32 -2.76
C LEU A 27 3.49 -2.05 -2.44
N MET A 28 3.86 -1.30 -3.47
CA MET A 28 4.39 0.06 -3.32
C MET A 28 3.27 1.08 -3.50
N ILE A 29 3.03 1.91 -2.50
CA ILE A 29 2.08 3.04 -2.57
C ILE A 29 2.87 4.34 -2.71
N ILE A 30 2.57 5.08 -3.79
CA ILE A 30 3.10 6.41 -4.05
C ILE A 30 1.93 7.38 -4.10
N GLY A 31 1.75 8.16 -3.04
CA GLY A 31 0.56 9.00 -2.92
C GLY A 31 0.69 10.06 -1.86
N GLY A 32 -0.37 10.85 -1.72
CA GLY A 32 -0.46 11.95 -0.77
C GLY A 32 0.19 13.22 -1.30
N SER A 33 -0.32 14.32 -0.80
CA SER A 33 0.17 15.68 -1.03
C SER A 33 0.04 16.45 0.28
N HIS A 34 0.54 17.68 0.33
CA HIS A 34 0.34 18.53 1.50
C HIS A 34 -1.14 18.69 1.88
N LEU A 35 -2.04 18.72 0.89
CA LEU A 35 -3.48 18.92 1.11
C LEU A 35 -4.25 17.61 1.29
N PHE A 36 -3.81 16.51 0.66
CA PHE A 36 -4.59 15.27 0.57
C PHE A 36 -3.84 14.05 1.10
N HIS A 37 -3.18 14.19 2.26
CA HIS A 37 -2.45 13.09 2.90
C HIS A 37 -3.35 11.93 3.37
N ALA A 38 -4.60 12.22 3.75
CA ALA A 38 -5.52 11.19 4.24
C ALA A 38 -5.78 10.10 3.18
N ALA A 39 -5.95 10.47 1.91
CA ALA A 39 -6.30 9.51 0.85
C ALA A 39 -5.25 8.40 0.67
N SER A 40 -3.97 8.73 0.78
CA SER A 40 -2.88 7.75 0.70
C SER A 40 -2.75 6.92 1.99
N ILE A 41 -3.11 7.47 3.15
CA ILE A 41 -3.18 6.73 4.43
C ILE A 41 -4.31 5.70 4.40
N TRP A 42 -5.49 6.04 3.87
CA TRP A 42 -6.58 5.07 3.67
C TRP A 42 -6.17 3.94 2.73
N ALA A 43 -5.47 4.27 1.64
CA ALA A 43 -4.93 3.25 0.74
C ALA A 43 -3.95 2.32 1.48
N LEU A 44 -3.08 2.88 2.31
CA LEU A 44 -2.15 2.11 3.15
C LEU A 44 -2.88 1.16 4.11
N GLU A 45 -3.87 1.66 4.87
CA GLU A 45 -4.63 0.87 5.84
C GLU A 45 -5.42 -0.26 5.21
N VAL A 46 -6.08 -0.01 4.08
CA VAL A 46 -6.85 -1.05 3.40
C VAL A 46 -5.91 -2.11 2.82
N SER A 47 -4.81 -1.68 2.22
CA SER A 47 -3.87 -2.60 1.56
C SER A 47 -3.14 -3.51 2.55
N SER A 48 -2.85 -3.04 3.77
CA SER A 48 -2.19 -3.87 4.79
C SER A 48 -3.04 -5.06 5.27
N ARG A 49 -4.34 -5.05 4.98
CA ARG A 49 -5.25 -6.15 5.28
C ARG A 49 -5.37 -7.16 4.13
N ILE A 50 -4.76 -6.85 2.97
CA ILE A 50 -4.89 -7.63 1.74
C ILE A 50 -3.57 -8.32 1.40
N VAL A 51 -2.44 -7.60 1.48
CA VAL A 51 -1.10 -8.09 1.12
C VAL A 51 -0.15 -8.09 2.31
N ASP A 52 0.93 -8.86 2.24
CA ASP A 52 1.87 -9.04 3.37
C ASP A 52 2.74 -7.81 3.65
N LEU A 53 3.14 -7.12 2.59
CA LEU A 53 4.08 -6.01 2.64
C LEU A 53 3.52 -4.84 1.86
N VAL A 54 3.46 -3.69 2.52
CA VAL A 54 3.08 -2.43 1.89
C VAL A 54 4.19 -1.42 2.14
N HIS A 55 4.92 -1.07 1.09
CA HIS A 55 5.84 0.06 1.09
C HIS A 55 5.05 1.34 0.79
N TYR A 56 5.40 2.42 1.48
CA TYR A 56 4.69 3.69 1.38
C TYR A 56 5.68 4.83 1.21
N SER A 57 5.47 5.66 0.20
CA SER A 57 6.23 6.89 0.02
C SER A 57 5.32 8.06 -0.38
N SER A 58 5.54 9.20 0.29
CA SER A 58 4.82 10.45 0.08
C SER A 58 5.77 11.65 0.19
N THR A 59 5.25 12.86 0.34
CA THR A 59 6.07 14.03 0.69
C THR A 59 6.76 13.82 2.05
N PRO A 60 7.90 14.48 2.32
CA PRO A 60 8.60 14.33 3.60
C PRO A 60 7.70 14.55 4.82
N GLU A 61 6.82 15.55 4.77
CA GLU A 61 5.89 15.86 5.86
C GLU A 61 4.88 14.72 6.08
N ASN A 62 4.35 14.16 4.99
CA ASN A 62 3.42 13.05 5.05
C ASN A 62 4.09 11.78 5.55
N ASN A 63 5.35 11.53 5.18
CA ASN A 63 6.12 10.42 5.72
C ASN A 63 6.26 10.54 7.24
N THR A 64 6.51 11.76 7.77
CA THR A 64 6.53 12.00 9.21
C THR A 64 5.16 11.78 9.86
N ILE A 65 4.08 12.28 9.26
CA ILE A 65 2.72 12.06 9.75
C ILE A 65 2.42 10.57 9.83
N VAL A 66 2.74 9.81 8.79
CA VAL A 66 2.53 8.35 8.78
C VAL A 66 3.38 7.67 9.85
N MET A 67 4.63 8.07 10.05
CA MET A 67 5.46 7.52 11.14
C MET A 67 4.88 7.78 12.52
N GLU A 68 4.23 8.93 12.74
CA GLU A 68 3.53 9.25 13.99
C GLU A 68 2.24 8.44 14.14
N VAL A 69 1.42 8.36 13.09
CA VAL A 69 0.22 7.51 13.04
C VAL A 69 0.60 6.05 13.27
N LYS A 70 1.78 5.62 12.82
CA LYS A 70 2.26 4.25 13.00
C LYS A 70 2.46 3.83 14.46
N LYS A 71 2.57 4.79 15.38
CA LYS A 71 2.58 4.50 16.83
C LYS A 71 1.24 3.91 17.29
N GLN A 72 0.15 4.25 16.60
CA GLN A 72 -1.20 3.71 16.83
C GLN A 72 -1.53 2.57 15.83
N PHE A 73 -1.01 2.65 14.61
CA PHE A 73 -1.31 1.74 13.49
C PHE A 73 -0.03 1.13 12.89
N ARG A 74 0.32 -0.11 13.26
CA ARG A 74 1.67 -0.65 12.98
C ARG A 74 1.93 -1.10 11.54
N ASP A 75 1.01 -0.87 10.62
CA ASP A 75 1.12 -1.42 9.28
C ASP A 75 1.87 -0.51 8.31
N GLY A 76 2.49 -1.12 7.30
CA GLY A 76 3.22 -0.43 6.26
C GLY A 76 4.66 -0.07 6.60
N ILE A 77 5.50 0.07 5.59
CA ILE A 77 6.91 0.44 5.71
C ILE A 77 7.09 1.78 5.00
N VAL A 78 7.48 2.82 5.73
CA VAL A 78 7.68 4.16 5.15
C VAL A 78 9.06 4.20 4.51
N ILE A 79 9.09 4.47 3.20
CA ILE A 79 10.29 4.46 2.39
C ILE A 79 10.65 5.89 1.95
N PRO A 80 11.93 6.31 2.09
CA PRO A 80 12.40 7.58 1.55
C PRO A 80 12.16 7.70 0.04
N ARG A 81 11.89 8.92 -0.45
CA ARG A 81 11.54 9.12 -1.87
C ARG A 81 12.66 8.70 -2.81
N GLU A 82 13.90 8.81 -2.36
CA GLU A 82 15.11 8.46 -3.10
C GLU A 82 15.20 6.95 -3.41
N GLN A 83 14.49 6.12 -2.64
CA GLN A 83 14.48 4.67 -2.80
C GLN A 83 13.27 4.16 -3.60
N ILE A 84 12.36 5.04 -4.04
CA ILE A 84 11.14 4.63 -4.77
C ILE A 84 11.46 3.70 -5.94
N GLU A 85 12.49 4.01 -6.74
CA GLU A 85 12.85 3.20 -7.90
C GLU A 85 13.32 1.78 -7.56
N GLU A 86 13.93 1.59 -6.39
CA GLU A 86 14.37 0.28 -5.92
C GLU A 86 13.16 -0.58 -5.54
N TYR A 87 12.24 -0.02 -4.75
CA TYR A 87 11.04 -0.72 -4.31
C TYR A 87 10.02 -0.94 -5.42
N ILE A 88 9.95 -0.07 -6.44
CA ILE A 88 9.14 -0.34 -7.64
C ILE A 88 9.63 -1.61 -8.36
N LYS A 89 10.94 -1.88 -8.36
CA LYS A 89 11.51 -3.07 -9.02
C LYS A 89 11.31 -4.32 -8.16
N GLU A 90 11.31 -4.16 -6.84
CA GLU A 90 11.11 -5.25 -5.91
C GLU A 90 9.66 -5.70 -5.82
N ASP A 91 8.73 -4.75 -5.71
CA ASP A 91 7.34 -5.00 -5.38
C ASP A 91 6.54 -5.58 -6.55
N ASP A 92 5.53 -6.39 -6.22
CA ASP A 92 4.73 -7.11 -7.20
C ASP A 92 3.67 -6.19 -7.85
N CYS A 93 3.34 -5.07 -7.19
CA CYS A 93 2.40 -4.08 -7.68
C CYS A 93 2.74 -2.66 -7.20
N VAL A 94 2.36 -1.64 -7.97
CA VAL A 94 2.51 -0.23 -7.61
C VAL A 94 1.15 0.48 -7.71
N LEU A 95 0.73 1.12 -6.62
CA LEU A 95 -0.43 2.01 -6.56
C LEU A 95 0.06 3.46 -6.49
N ILE A 96 -0.10 4.19 -7.59
CA ILE A 96 0.23 5.62 -7.69
C ILE A 96 -1.02 6.48 -7.82
N GLY A 97 -1.03 7.64 -7.16
CA GLY A 97 -2.07 8.65 -7.34
C GLY A 97 -2.99 8.97 -6.16
N PRO A 98 -3.27 8.09 -5.18
CA PRO A 98 -4.16 8.43 -4.06
C PRO A 98 -3.69 9.70 -3.34
N GLY A 99 -4.47 10.77 -3.37
CA GLY A 99 -4.10 12.03 -2.71
C GLY A 99 -3.00 12.86 -3.39
N MET A 100 -2.57 12.50 -4.60
CA MET A 100 -1.70 13.37 -5.39
C MET A 100 -2.49 14.56 -5.95
N VAL A 101 -1.83 15.71 -6.09
CA VAL A 101 -2.39 16.88 -6.78
C VAL A 101 -2.32 16.65 -8.29
N ARG A 102 -3.37 17.12 -8.99
CA ARG A 102 -3.51 17.07 -10.46
C ARG A 102 -2.59 18.07 -11.16
#